data_AF-A0A972LTY9-F1
#
_entry.id   AF-A0A972LTY9-F1
#
_cell.length_a   1.000
_cell.length_b   1.000
_cell.length_c   1.000
_cell.angle_alpha   90.00
_cell.angle_beta   90.00
_cell.angle_gamma   90.00
#
_symmetry.space_group_name_H-M   'P 1'
#
loop_
_entity.id
_entity.type
_entity.pdbx_description
1 polymer ?
#
loop_
_entity_poly.entity_id
_entity_poly.type
_entity_poly.pdbx_seq_one_letter_code
_entity_poly.pdbx_strand_id
1 'polypeptide(L)'
;MSLDSFDALQATVEQELASPISDLQLEQSSERQRWIDRQLHRSYRGDLAEDRSPRLREPVALVPSSMHVKATYQRPKRESKSEVTSWLLSFLLGVGVLAFFVGVGLLAWSTAFQLPKLWQQGMTLTIGAEGLLILSLAWMAARLWHNSRRVNRQLHSVDQQLAEIEQITGTLAGSQQASSQHFYHHANQAASPHLLVANLRGQVDQLASRMMSEL
;
A
#
# COMPACT_ATOMS: atom_id res chain seq x y z
N MET A 1 54.06 -10.03 -28.59
CA MET A 1 52.94 -9.79 -27.67
C MET A 1 53.49 -9.94 -26.27
N SER A 2 53.78 -8.81 -25.60
CA SER A 2 54.41 -8.82 -24.27
C SER A 2 53.34 -8.95 -23.18
N LEU A 3 53.75 -9.52 -22.05
CA LEU A 3 52.91 -9.75 -20.88
C LEU A 3 52.40 -8.43 -20.24
N ASP A 4 53.06 -7.30 -20.53
CA ASP A 4 52.72 -6.00 -19.94
C ASP A 4 51.36 -5.44 -20.40
N SER A 5 50.85 -5.85 -21.56
CA SER A 5 49.53 -5.41 -22.02
C SER A 5 48.38 -6.09 -21.27
N PHE A 6 48.64 -7.25 -20.66
CA PHE A 6 47.60 -8.01 -19.96
C PHE A 6 47.34 -7.43 -18.56
N ASP A 7 48.38 -7.01 -17.86
CA ASP A 7 48.25 -6.36 -16.54
C ASP A 7 47.55 -4.99 -16.63
N ALA A 8 47.79 -4.23 -17.71
CA ALA A 8 47.10 -2.96 -17.94
C ALA A 8 45.58 -3.12 -18.19
N LEU A 9 45.18 -4.21 -18.83
CA LEU A 9 43.76 -4.52 -19.04
C LEU A 9 43.10 -5.04 -17.76
N GLN A 10 43.82 -5.79 -16.93
CA GLN A 10 43.29 -6.31 -15.67
C GLN A 10 43.02 -5.20 -14.64
N ALA A 11 43.88 -4.18 -14.57
CA ALA A 11 43.66 -3.01 -13.71
C ALA A 11 42.44 -2.16 -14.14
N THR A 12 42.15 -2.11 -15.45
CA THR A 12 41.02 -1.33 -15.98
C THR A 12 39.68 -2.03 -15.71
N VAL A 13 39.65 -3.36 -15.82
CA VAL A 13 38.42 -4.16 -15.56
C VAL A 13 38.04 -4.18 -14.08
N GLU A 14 39.01 -4.23 -13.16
CA GLU A 14 38.72 -4.17 -11.72
C GLU A 14 38.16 -2.81 -11.29
N GLN A 15 38.59 -1.72 -11.95
CA GLN A 15 38.12 -0.37 -11.64
C GLN A 15 36.70 -0.09 -12.18
N GLU A 16 36.29 -0.77 -13.26
CA GLU A 16 34.94 -0.62 -13.81
C GLU A 16 33.89 -1.49 -13.08
N LEU A 17 34.28 -2.68 -12.57
CA LEU A 17 33.34 -3.56 -11.85
C LEU A 17 33.05 -3.13 -10.40
N ALA A 18 33.89 -2.31 -9.79
CA ALA A 18 33.74 -1.93 -8.38
C ALA A 18 32.72 -0.79 -8.13
N SER A 19 32.25 -0.08 -9.17
CA SER A 19 31.47 1.16 -9.01
C SER A 19 29.94 1.07 -9.10
N PRO A 20 29.29 0.16 -9.88
CA PRO A 20 27.83 0.25 -10.05
C PRO A 20 27.00 -0.45 -8.95
N ILE A 21 27.62 -1.31 -8.13
CA ILE A 21 26.89 -2.11 -7.13
C ILE A 21 26.58 -1.30 -5.86
N SER A 22 27.44 -0.34 -5.51
CA SER A 22 27.29 0.47 -4.30
C SER A 22 26.11 1.45 -4.39
N ASP A 23 25.86 2.03 -5.57
CA ASP A 23 24.80 3.01 -5.77
C ASP A 23 23.40 2.38 -5.71
N LEU A 24 23.24 1.18 -6.28
CA LEU A 24 21.97 0.43 -6.20
C LEU A 24 21.65 0.00 -4.75
N GLN A 25 22.67 -0.29 -3.95
CA GLN A 25 22.47 -0.70 -2.57
C GLN A 25 22.05 0.46 -1.66
N LEU A 26 22.55 1.67 -1.96
CA LEU A 26 22.18 2.90 -1.26
C LEU A 26 20.73 3.31 -1.58
N GLU A 27 20.31 3.20 -2.84
CA GLU A 27 18.93 3.54 -3.22
C GLU A 27 17.92 2.57 -2.57
N GLN A 28 18.21 1.27 -2.57
CA GLN A 28 17.37 0.25 -1.95
C GLN A 28 17.25 0.43 -0.42
N SER A 29 18.32 0.89 0.24
CA SER A 29 18.29 1.19 1.68
C SER A 29 17.35 2.36 2.00
N SER A 30 17.36 3.40 1.16
CA SER A 30 16.53 4.59 1.33
C SER A 30 15.03 4.29 1.15
N GLU A 31 14.67 3.45 0.18
CA GLU A 31 13.29 3.04 -0.04
C GLU A 31 12.76 2.19 1.12
N ARG A 32 13.61 1.31 1.67
CA ARG A 32 13.28 0.52 2.86
C ARG A 32 13.01 1.39 4.07
N GLN A 33 13.81 2.44 4.28
CA GLN A 33 13.60 3.38 5.38
C GLN A 33 12.31 4.17 5.22
N ARG A 34 11.97 4.64 4.01
CA ARG A 34 10.67 5.28 3.73
C ARG A 34 9.48 4.35 3.93
N TRP A 35 9.66 3.03 3.73
CA TRP A 35 8.62 2.05 4.00
C TRP A 35 8.39 1.86 5.51
N ILE A 36 9.46 1.78 6.30
CA ILE A 36 9.39 1.63 7.77
C ILE A 36 8.71 2.86 8.40
N ASP A 37 9.06 4.06 7.96
CA ASP A 37 8.51 5.30 8.53
C ASP A 37 6.98 5.42 8.31
N ARG A 38 6.51 4.97 7.14
CA ARG A 38 5.07 4.91 6.83
C ARG A 38 4.30 3.89 7.67
N GLN A 39 4.95 2.82 8.14
CA GLN A 39 4.32 1.83 9.02
C GLN A 39 4.20 2.34 10.47
N LEU A 40 5.20 3.10 10.93
CA LEU A 40 5.23 3.62 12.30
C LEU A 40 4.16 4.71 12.51
N HIS A 41 3.97 5.62 11.55
CA HIS A 41 2.93 6.65 11.63
C HIS A 41 1.49 6.10 11.68
N ARG A 42 1.25 4.91 11.11
CA ARG A 42 -0.08 4.30 11.14
C ARG A 42 -0.44 3.65 12.48
N SER A 43 0.54 3.29 13.31
CA SER A 43 0.28 2.52 14.52
C SER A 43 0.00 3.39 15.75
N TYR A 44 0.38 4.66 15.74
CA TYR A 44 0.22 5.53 16.92
C TYR A 44 -1.05 6.39 16.94
N ARG A 45 -1.85 6.44 15.85
CA ARG A 45 -3.07 7.26 15.80
C ARG A 45 -4.34 6.54 16.31
N GLY A 46 -4.22 5.33 16.87
CA GLY A 46 -5.37 4.49 17.22
C GLY A 46 -5.76 4.45 18.71
N ASP A 47 -4.82 4.63 19.64
CA ASP A 47 -5.01 4.15 21.02
C ASP A 47 -4.97 5.21 22.12
N LEU A 48 -5.01 6.50 21.79
CA LEU A 48 -5.08 7.58 22.78
C LEU A 48 -6.38 8.37 22.65
N ALA A 49 -7.46 7.87 23.27
CA ALA A 49 -8.42 8.65 24.07
C ALA A 49 -9.74 7.88 24.40
N GLU A 50 -9.66 6.61 24.81
CA GLU A 50 -10.76 5.99 25.57
C GLU A 50 -10.27 5.70 26.99
N ASP A 51 -9.92 6.78 27.70
CA ASP A 51 -9.63 6.76 29.13
C ASP A 51 -10.95 6.65 29.92
N ARG A 52 -11.27 5.41 30.27
CA ARG A 52 -12.32 5.04 31.23
C ARG A 52 -11.94 5.55 32.62
N SER A 53 -12.61 6.60 33.07
CA SER A 53 -12.80 6.83 34.51
C SER A 53 -13.90 5.92 35.06
N PRO A 54 -13.65 5.15 36.15
CA PRO A 54 -14.69 4.39 36.85
C PRO A 54 -15.29 5.23 37.99
N ARG A 55 -16.58 4.96 38.31
CA ARG A 55 -17.39 5.39 39.49
C ARG A 55 -18.17 6.70 39.30
N LEU A 56 -19.46 6.85 39.66
CA LEU A 56 -20.37 6.11 40.53
C LEU A 56 -21.81 6.09 39.96
N ARG A 57 -22.45 4.93 40.12
CA ARG A 57 -23.88 4.62 40.29
C ARG A 57 -24.86 5.82 40.38
N GLU A 58 -25.66 6.01 39.32
CA GLU A 58 -26.97 6.70 39.37
C GLU A 58 -28.06 5.77 38.76
N PRO A 59 -29.32 5.81 39.24
CA PRO A 59 -30.37 4.88 38.83
C PRO A 59 -31.13 5.34 37.58
N VAL A 60 -31.17 4.43 36.59
CA VAL A 60 -32.26 4.15 35.64
C VAL A 60 -33.02 5.33 35.02
N ALA A 61 -32.67 5.64 33.76
CA ALA A 61 -33.64 6.02 32.74
C ALA A 61 -33.32 5.22 31.46
N LEU A 62 -34.34 4.58 30.88
CA LEU A 62 -34.26 3.75 29.68
C LEU A 62 -33.69 4.56 28.50
N VAL A 63 -32.40 4.36 28.19
CA VAL A 63 -31.81 4.78 26.92
C VAL A 63 -31.89 3.57 25.98
N PRO A 64 -32.56 3.70 24.81
CA PRO A 64 -32.63 2.60 23.85
C PRO A 64 -31.22 2.27 23.35
N SER A 65 -30.84 0.99 23.48
CA SER A 65 -29.61 0.39 22.95
C SER A 65 -29.28 0.90 21.55
N SER A 66 -28.42 1.91 21.48
CA SER A 66 -27.79 2.35 20.24
C SER A 66 -26.86 1.22 19.79
N MET A 67 -27.19 0.63 18.65
CA MET A 67 -26.40 -0.37 17.94
C MET A 67 -24.91 -0.06 18.04
N HIS A 68 -24.19 -0.90 18.78
CA HIS A 68 -22.75 -1.03 18.63
C HIS A 68 -22.50 -1.60 17.21
N VAL A 69 -22.43 -0.71 16.22
CA VAL A 69 -21.89 -1.05 14.90
C VAL A 69 -20.40 -1.28 15.11
N LYS A 70 -20.06 -2.53 15.46
CA LYS A 70 -18.70 -3.04 15.35
C LYS A 70 -18.36 -3.04 13.86
N ALA A 71 -17.93 -1.89 13.35
CA ALA A 71 -17.29 -1.75 12.06
C ALA A 71 -16.01 -2.58 12.11
N THR A 72 -16.19 -3.87 11.93
CA THR A 72 -15.12 -4.85 11.89
C THR A 72 -14.46 -4.60 10.55
N TYR A 73 -13.52 -3.66 10.52
CA TYR A 73 -12.53 -3.53 9.47
C TYR A 73 -11.79 -4.87 9.44
N GLN A 74 -12.34 -5.84 8.71
CA GLN A 74 -11.60 -7.00 8.27
C GLN A 74 -10.53 -6.45 7.34
N ARG A 75 -9.38 -6.09 7.94
CA ARG A 75 -8.13 -5.96 7.20
C ARG A 75 -8.06 -7.22 6.35
N PRO A 76 -8.06 -7.11 5.01
CA PRO A 76 -7.90 -8.27 4.16
C PRO A 76 -6.62 -8.93 4.63
N LYS A 77 -6.78 -10.09 5.26
CA LYS A 77 -5.68 -10.91 5.77
C LYS A 77 -4.91 -11.26 4.52
N ARG A 78 -3.85 -10.48 4.23
CA ARG A 78 -2.95 -10.71 3.10
C ARG A 78 -2.41 -12.11 3.32
N GLU A 79 -3.03 -13.08 2.65
CA GLU A 79 -2.53 -14.44 2.62
C GLU A 79 -1.12 -14.36 2.01
N SER A 80 -0.12 -14.57 2.86
CA SER A 80 1.31 -14.52 2.53
C SER A 80 1.76 -15.58 1.53
N LYS A 81 0.83 -16.35 0.94
CA LYS A 81 1.13 -17.39 -0.06
C LYS A 81 1.38 -16.84 -1.46
N SER A 82 1.19 -15.54 -1.72
CA SER A 82 1.38 -14.97 -3.07
C SER A 82 2.78 -14.41 -3.37
N GLU A 83 3.67 -14.31 -2.38
CA GLU A 83 5.01 -13.74 -2.64
C GLU A 83 5.83 -14.66 -3.55
N VAL A 84 5.78 -15.97 -3.28
CA VAL A 84 6.55 -16.96 -4.06
C VAL A 84 6.10 -17.02 -5.52
N THR A 85 4.80 -16.93 -5.79
CA THR A 85 4.24 -16.93 -7.16
C THR A 85 4.41 -15.59 -7.88
N SER A 86 4.63 -14.49 -7.16
CA SER A 86 5.01 -13.22 -7.77
C SER A 86 6.47 -13.22 -8.18
N TRP A 87 7.35 -13.76 -7.32
CA TRP A 87 8.78 -13.82 -7.57
C TRP A 87 9.13 -14.75 -8.74
N LEU A 88 8.55 -15.96 -8.77
CA LEU A 88 8.74 -16.90 -9.88
C LEU A 88 8.28 -16.35 -11.23
N LEU A 89 7.16 -15.61 -11.25
CA LEU A 89 6.66 -15.01 -12.49
C LEU A 89 7.58 -13.90 -12.98
N SER A 90 8.10 -13.09 -12.05
CA SER A 90 9.09 -12.06 -12.37
C SER A 90 10.37 -12.66 -12.92
N PHE A 91 10.85 -13.76 -12.33
CA PHE A 91 12.03 -14.48 -12.81
C PHE A 91 11.79 -15.07 -14.21
N LEU A 92 10.65 -15.74 -14.42
CA LEU A 92 10.36 -16.37 -15.71
C LEU A 92 10.21 -15.33 -16.83
N LEU A 93 9.62 -14.16 -16.53
CA LEU A 93 9.54 -13.04 -17.46
C LEU A 93 10.95 -12.49 -17.78
N GLY A 94 11.78 -12.28 -16.76
CA GLY A 94 13.16 -11.80 -16.92
C GLY A 94 14.01 -12.75 -17.78
N VAL A 95 13.93 -14.06 -17.53
CA VAL A 95 14.62 -15.08 -18.32
C VAL A 95 14.15 -15.09 -19.77
N GLY A 96 12.85 -14.94 -20.02
CA GLY A 96 12.30 -14.86 -21.39
C GLY A 96 12.80 -13.66 -22.17
N VAL A 97 12.83 -12.47 -21.54
CA VAL A 97 13.35 -11.24 -22.16
C VAL A 97 14.85 -11.37 -22.44
N LEU A 98 15.62 -11.89 -21.48
CA LEU A 98 17.06 -12.09 -21.65
C LEU A 98 17.35 -13.05 -22.81
N ALA A 99 16.66 -14.20 -22.87
CA ALA A 99 16.81 -15.18 -23.93
C ALA A 99 16.48 -14.60 -25.32
N PHE A 100 15.48 -13.71 -25.41
CA PHE A 100 15.14 -13.01 -26.66
C PHE A 100 16.27 -12.10 -27.14
N PHE A 101 16.81 -11.23 -26.26
CA PHE A 101 17.93 -10.35 -26.62
C PHE A 101 19.18 -11.14 -27.01
N VAL A 102 19.49 -12.22 -26.30
CA VAL A 102 20.59 -13.12 -26.66
C VAL A 102 20.37 -13.75 -28.03
N GLY A 103 19.15 -14.21 -28.34
CA GLY A 103 18.81 -14.78 -29.64
C GLY A 103 18.96 -13.79 -30.80
N VAL A 104 18.45 -12.55 -30.64
CA VAL A 104 18.59 -11.47 -31.62
C VAL A 104 20.05 -11.09 -31.83
N GLY A 105 20.83 -11.00 -30.74
CA GLY A 105 22.27 -10.74 -30.79
C GLY A 105 23.03 -11.83 -31.55
N LEU A 106 22.71 -13.11 -31.31
CA LEU A 106 23.30 -14.24 -32.04
C LEU A 106 22.96 -14.18 -33.55
N LEU A 107 21.73 -13.76 -33.89
CA LEU A 107 21.31 -13.60 -35.28
C LEU A 107 22.09 -12.49 -35.99
N ALA A 108 22.20 -11.33 -35.34
CA ALA A 108 22.96 -10.19 -35.85
C ALA A 108 24.46 -10.51 -35.99
N TRP A 109 24.99 -11.27 -35.04
CA TRP A 109 26.36 -11.77 -35.13
C TRP A 109 26.52 -12.77 -36.29
N SER A 110 25.58 -13.71 -36.46
CA SER A 110 25.65 -14.68 -37.55
C SER A 110 25.56 -14.05 -38.93
N THR A 111 24.79 -12.98 -39.11
CA THR A 111 24.70 -12.27 -40.39
C THR A 111 25.98 -11.48 -40.69
N ALA A 112 26.65 -10.94 -39.68
CA ALA A 112 27.91 -10.23 -39.85
C ALA A 112 29.07 -11.14 -40.32
N PHE A 113 29.12 -12.39 -39.86
CA PHE A 113 30.25 -13.30 -40.10
C PHE A 113 30.02 -14.38 -41.19
N GLN A 114 28.87 -14.38 -41.88
CA GLN A 114 28.53 -15.30 -42.98
C GLN A 114 28.84 -16.79 -42.69
N LEU A 115 28.54 -17.28 -41.49
CA LEU A 115 28.74 -18.69 -41.11
C LEU A 115 27.45 -19.51 -41.38
N PRO A 116 27.34 -20.26 -42.49
CA PRO A 116 26.10 -20.94 -42.88
C PRO A 116 25.64 -22.02 -41.90
N LYS A 117 26.57 -22.62 -41.14
CA LYS A 117 26.25 -23.61 -40.09
C LYS A 117 25.53 -22.99 -38.88
N LEU A 118 25.82 -21.72 -38.57
CA LEU A 118 25.19 -20.97 -37.48
C LEU A 118 23.79 -20.49 -37.84
N TRP A 119 23.51 -20.32 -39.14
CA TRP A 119 22.22 -19.83 -39.61
C TRP A 119 21.05 -20.75 -39.26
N GLN A 120 21.25 -22.08 -39.39
CA GLN A 120 20.21 -23.07 -39.09
C GLN A 120 19.93 -23.18 -37.57
N GLN A 121 20.97 -23.05 -36.74
CA GLN A 121 20.81 -22.98 -35.28
C GLN A 121 20.19 -21.66 -34.82
N GLY A 122 20.54 -20.55 -35.46
CA GLY A 122 19.93 -19.24 -35.20
C GLY A 122 18.44 -19.25 -35.49
N MET A 123 18.03 -19.82 -36.62
CA MET A 123 16.62 -19.88 -37.03
C MET A 123 15.74 -20.66 -36.05
N THR A 124 16.19 -21.84 -35.61
CA THR A 124 15.45 -22.66 -34.63
C THR A 124 15.40 -21.99 -33.26
N LEU A 125 16.46 -21.30 -32.87
CA LEU A 125 16.50 -20.51 -31.65
C LEU A 125 15.50 -19.35 -31.70
N THR A 126 15.41 -18.60 -32.81
CA THR A 126 14.45 -17.50 -32.96
C THR A 126 13.01 -17.96 -32.94
N ILE A 127 12.67 -19.05 -33.64
CA ILE A 127 11.31 -19.61 -33.64
C ILE A 127 10.93 -20.09 -32.23
N GLY A 128 11.88 -20.73 -31.54
CA GLY A 128 11.70 -21.13 -30.15
C GLY A 128 11.48 -19.94 -29.21
N ALA A 129 12.29 -18.87 -29.37
CA ALA A 129 12.18 -17.66 -28.56
C ALA A 129 10.87 -16.91 -28.81
N GLU A 130 10.43 -16.80 -30.06
CA GLU A 130 9.16 -16.17 -30.43
C GLU A 130 7.96 -16.94 -29.84
N GLY A 131 7.96 -18.28 -29.96
CA GLY A 131 6.93 -19.12 -29.36
C GLY A 131 6.89 -18.99 -27.82
N LEU A 132 8.06 -18.95 -27.18
CA LEU A 132 8.16 -18.76 -25.73
C LEU A 132 7.67 -17.37 -25.29
N LEU A 133 7.96 -16.32 -26.08
CA LEU A 133 7.45 -14.97 -25.84
C LEU A 133 5.93 -14.91 -25.91
N ILE A 134 5.34 -15.43 -26.99
CA ILE A 134 3.88 -15.45 -27.16
C ILE A 134 3.21 -16.20 -26.00
N LEU A 135 3.76 -17.36 -25.61
CA LEU A 135 3.24 -18.14 -24.50
C LEU A 135 3.33 -17.39 -23.17
N SER A 136 4.45 -16.71 -22.89
CA SER A 136 4.61 -15.90 -21.69
C SER A 136 3.63 -14.73 -21.64
N LEU A 137 3.41 -14.08 -22.79
CA LEU A 137 2.52 -12.92 -22.93
C LEU A 137 1.06 -13.34 -22.75
N ALA A 138 0.65 -14.45 -23.37
CA ALA A 138 -0.67 -15.03 -23.21
C ALA A 138 -0.94 -15.42 -21.74
N TRP A 139 0.05 -16.00 -21.06
CA TRP A 139 -0.08 -16.32 -19.65
C TRP A 139 -0.20 -15.08 -18.77
N MET A 140 0.58 -14.03 -19.05
CA MET A 140 0.51 -12.75 -18.34
C MET A 140 -0.85 -12.06 -18.55
N ALA A 141 -1.39 -12.09 -19.77
CA ALA A 141 -2.72 -11.59 -20.09
C ALA A 141 -3.82 -12.37 -19.33
N ALA A 142 -3.74 -13.70 -19.30
CA ALA A 142 -4.68 -14.53 -18.55
C ALA A 142 -4.63 -14.26 -17.03
N ARG A 143 -3.43 -14.01 -16.49
CA ARG A 143 -3.24 -13.62 -15.09
C ARG A 143 -3.82 -12.24 -14.81
N LEU A 144 -3.57 -11.26 -15.69
CA LEU A 144 -4.12 -9.92 -15.58
C LEU A 144 -5.65 -9.94 -15.64
N TRP A 145 -6.22 -10.76 -16.52
CA TRP A 145 -7.67 -10.97 -16.62
C TRP A 145 -8.27 -11.51 -15.32
N HIS A 146 -7.63 -12.52 -14.72
CA HIS A 146 -8.06 -13.05 -13.43
C HIS A 146 -7.96 -12.03 -12.31
N ASN A 147 -6.88 -11.22 -12.29
CA ASN A 147 -6.70 -10.20 -11.28
C ASN A 147 -7.72 -9.06 -11.44
N SER A 148 -7.96 -8.61 -12.67
CA SER A 148 -8.99 -7.62 -13.02
C SER A 148 -10.37 -8.06 -12.53
N ARG A 149 -10.75 -9.32 -12.74
CA ARG A 149 -12.03 -9.86 -12.22
C ARG A 149 -12.11 -9.92 -10.70
N ARG A 150 -10.98 -10.06 -9.99
CA ARG A 150 -10.96 -9.99 -8.52
C ARG A 150 -11.13 -8.57 -8.04
N VAL A 151 -10.41 -7.62 -8.65
CA VAL A 151 -10.51 -6.19 -8.34
C VAL A 151 -11.92 -5.68 -8.62
N ASN A 152 -12.53 -6.07 -9.74
CA ASN A 152 -13.88 -5.64 -10.08
C ASN A 152 -14.93 -6.16 -9.07
N ARG A 153 -14.76 -7.39 -8.57
CA ARG A 153 -15.59 -7.93 -7.48
C ARG A 153 -15.41 -7.17 -6.16
N GLN A 154 -14.19 -6.72 -5.87
CA GLN A 154 -13.92 -5.89 -4.70
C GLN A 154 -14.54 -4.50 -4.84
N LEU A 155 -14.49 -3.88 -6.02
CA LEU A 155 -15.17 -2.62 -6.29
C LEU A 155 -16.68 -2.73 -6.05
N HIS A 156 -17.32 -3.77 -6.58
CA HIS A 156 -18.74 -3.99 -6.32
C HIS A 156 -19.07 -4.18 -4.84
N SER A 157 -18.18 -4.80 -4.06
CA SER A 157 -18.37 -4.91 -2.61
C SER A 157 -18.23 -3.55 -1.91
N VAL A 158 -17.33 -2.69 -2.37
CA VAL A 158 -17.18 -1.33 -1.85
C VAL A 158 -18.40 -0.47 -2.19
N ASP A 159 -18.92 -0.57 -3.42
CA ASP A 159 -20.14 0.13 -3.83
C ASP A 159 -21.35 -0.28 -2.97
N GLN A 160 -21.48 -1.58 -2.67
CA GLN A 160 -22.53 -2.07 -1.77
C GLN A 160 -22.38 -1.53 -0.34
N GLN A 161 -21.15 -1.47 0.18
CA GLN A 161 -20.89 -0.90 1.50
C GLN A 161 -21.19 0.60 1.55
N LEU A 162 -20.87 1.35 0.48
CA LEU A 162 -21.21 2.76 0.37
C LEU A 162 -22.72 2.98 0.36
N ALA A 163 -23.46 2.18 -0.42
CA ALA A 163 -24.91 2.22 -0.45
C ALA A 163 -25.54 1.89 0.93
N GLU A 164 -24.98 0.93 1.66
CA GLU A 164 -25.43 0.59 3.02
C GLU A 164 -25.17 1.74 4.00
N ILE A 165 -23.99 2.36 3.93
CA ILE A 165 -23.65 3.54 4.78
C ILE A 165 -24.57 4.71 4.47
N GLU A 166 -24.91 4.94 3.20
CA GLU A 166 -25.83 6.00 2.79
C GLU A 166 -27.25 5.74 3.33
N GLN A 167 -27.72 4.49 3.30
CA GLN A 167 -29.00 4.11 3.91
C GLN A 167 -29.01 4.27 5.44
N ILE A 168 -27.93 3.83 6.12
CA ILE A 168 -27.80 4.01 7.58
C ILE A 168 -27.72 5.49 7.92
N THR A 169 -26.98 6.29 7.16
CA THR A 169 -26.86 7.74 7.39
C THR A 169 -28.19 8.44 7.10
N GLY A 170 -28.94 8.04 6.08
CA GLY A 170 -30.27 8.59 5.79
C GLY A 170 -31.28 8.28 6.91
N THR A 171 -31.29 7.05 7.42
CA THR A 171 -32.15 6.67 8.56
C THR A 171 -31.70 7.32 9.87
N LEU A 172 -30.39 7.47 10.08
CA LEU A 172 -29.85 8.16 11.24
C LEU A 172 -30.11 9.67 11.17
N ALA A 173 -29.95 10.31 10.02
CA ALA A 173 -30.29 11.71 9.82
C ALA A 173 -31.79 11.97 10.05
N GLY A 174 -32.66 11.08 9.55
CA GLY A 174 -34.10 11.14 9.80
C GLY A 174 -34.45 11.02 11.29
N SER A 175 -33.80 10.12 12.03
CA SER A 175 -33.99 9.96 13.48
C SER A 175 -33.29 11.04 14.31
N GLN A 176 -32.18 11.60 13.82
CA GLN A 176 -31.48 12.72 14.45
C GLN A 176 -32.26 14.03 14.29
N GLN A 177 -32.97 14.25 13.17
CA GLN A 177 -33.91 15.37 13.06
C GLN A 177 -35.08 15.25 14.05
N ALA A 178 -35.60 14.04 14.29
CA ALA A 178 -36.64 13.83 15.29
C ALA A 178 -36.13 14.03 16.74
N SER A 179 -34.89 13.61 17.05
CA SER A 179 -34.33 13.72 18.40
C SER A 179 -33.66 15.07 18.69
N SER A 180 -33.10 15.75 17.69
CA SER A 180 -32.52 17.09 17.85
C SER A 180 -33.57 18.16 18.13
N GLN A 181 -34.78 18.07 17.57
CA GLN A 181 -35.89 18.94 17.95
C GLN A 181 -36.22 18.82 19.45
N HIS A 182 -36.13 17.62 20.00
CA HIS A 182 -36.31 17.38 21.44
C HIS A 182 -35.10 17.88 22.26
N PHE A 183 -33.88 17.71 21.75
CA PHE A 183 -32.66 18.20 22.40
C PHE A 183 -32.56 19.73 22.42
N TYR A 184 -32.96 20.44 21.36
CA TYR A 184 -32.99 21.91 21.35
C TYR A 184 -34.06 22.46 22.30
N HIS A 185 -35.18 21.75 22.46
CA HIS A 185 -36.18 22.09 23.47
C HIS A 185 -35.64 21.98 24.90
N HIS A 186 -34.82 20.97 25.19
CA HIS A 186 -34.17 20.82 26.50
C HIS A 186 -32.91 21.67 26.68
N ALA A 187 -32.12 21.91 25.63
CA ALA A 187 -30.93 22.76 25.67
C ALA A 187 -31.28 24.23 25.92
N ASN A 188 -32.39 24.72 25.33
CA ASN A 188 -32.91 26.04 25.65
C ASN A 188 -33.46 26.15 27.08
N GLN A 189 -33.78 25.03 27.73
CA GLN A 189 -34.21 25.00 29.13
C GLN A 189 -33.06 24.75 30.13
N ALA A 190 -31.96 24.10 29.71
CA ALA A 190 -30.88 23.66 30.60
C ALA A 190 -29.54 24.40 30.41
N ALA A 191 -29.28 25.01 29.25
CA ALA A 191 -28.05 25.76 29.02
C ALA A 191 -28.25 27.23 29.42
N SER A 192 -28.22 27.51 30.72
CA SER A 192 -28.09 28.89 31.17
C SER A 192 -26.79 29.47 30.57
N PRO A 193 -26.82 30.66 29.93
CA PRO A 193 -25.64 31.26 29.32
C PRO A 193 -24.48 31.46 30.32
N HIS A 194 -24.79 31.48 31.62
CA HIS A 194 -23.80 31.50 32.69
C HIS A 194 -22.92 30.23 32.77
N LEU A 195 -23.42 29.04 32.44
CA LEU A 195 -22.62 27.81 32.49
C LEU A 195 -21.57 27.74 31.37
N LEU A 196 -21.89 28.25 30.18
CA LEU A 196 -20.92 28.36 29.08
C LEU A 196 -19.82 29.35 29.41
N VAL A 197 -20.17 30.50 30.03
CA VAL A 197 -19.20 31.49 30.49
C VAL A 197 -18.31 30.92 31.61
N ALA A 198 -18.88 30.16 32.55
CA ALA A 198 -18.12 29.51 33.62
C ALA A 198 -17.11 28.49 33.08
N ASN A 199 -17.51 27.67 32.09
CA ASN A 199 -16.62 26.68 31.48
C ASN A 199 -15.49 27.36 30.67
N LEU A 200 -15.82 28.37 29.85
CA LEU A 200 -14.81 29.15 29.13
C LEU A 200 -13.82 29.83 30.08
N ARG A 201 -14.31 30.42 31.18
CA ARG A 201 -13.44 31.01 32.21
C ARG A 201 -12.53 29.97 32.85
N GLY A 202 -13.05 28.79 33.19
CA GLY A 202 -12.24 27.69 33.73
C GLY A 202 -11.14 27.23 32.78
N GLN A 203 -11.43 27.16 31.47
CA GLN A 203 -10.43 26.81 30.46
C GLN A 203 -9.35 27.90 30.31
N VAL A 204 -9.72 29.18 30.38
CA VAL A 204 -8.74 30.28 30.36
C VAL A 204 -7.85 30.28 31.61
N ASP A 205 -8.41 30.05 32.80
CA ASP A 205 -7.63 29.94 34.04
C ASP A 205 -6.67 28.73 34.01
N GLN A 206 -7.11 27.61 33.44
CA GLN A 206 -6.23 26.44 33.24
C GLN A 206 -5.11 26.73 32.24
N LEU A 207 -5.38 27.50 31.17
CA LEU A 207 -4.34 27.92 30.24
C LEU A 207 -3.33 28.86 30.90
N ALA A 208 -3.83 29.82 31.69
CA ALA A 208 -3.00 30.79 32.40
C ALA A 208 -2.07 30.12 33.42
N SER A 209 -2.59 29.17 34.21
CA SER A 209 -1.79 28.40 35.17
C SER A 209 -0.70 27.56 34.51
N ARG A 210 -0.97 26.94 33.33
CA ARG A 210 0.07 26.23 32.57
C ARG A 210 1.16 27.15 32.03
N MET A 211 0.81 28.33 31.53
CA MET A 211 1.82 29.28 31.05
C MET A 211 2.69 29.83 32.19
N MET A 212 2.11 29.99 33.39
CA MET A 212 2.85 30.46 34.56
C MET A 212 3.78 29.40 35.16
N SER A 213 3.52 28.10 34.94
CA SER A 213 4.40 27.02 35.40
C SER A 213 5.59 26.73 34.47
N GLU A 214 5.57 27.25 33.24
CA GLU A 214 6.62 27.05 32.22
C GLU A 214 7.63 28.22 32.18
N LEU A 215 7.60 29.11 33.16
CA LEU A 215 8.44 30.32 33.31
C LEU A 215 9.28 30.23 34.58
#